data_AF-A0A3A8URX8-F1
#
_entry.id   AF-A0A3A8URX8-F1
#
_cell.length_a   1.000
_cell.length_b   1.000
_cell.length_c   1.000
_cell.angle_alpha   90.00
_cell.angle_beta   90.00
_cell.angle_gamma   90.00
#
_symmetry.space_group_name_H-M   'P 1'
#
loop_
_entity.id
_entity.type
_entity.pdbx_description
1 polymer ?
#
loop_
_entity_poly.entity_id
_entity_poly.type
_entity_poly.pdbx_seq_one_letter_code
_entity_poly.pdbx_strand_id
1 'polypeptide(L)' 'MTNEEVKQGFAEVYNGFWCRYKDRVPGKHSPEWEHMYARYTALKKKYPFLGKALSELVAELDQRMRSREK' A
#
# COMPACT_ATOMS: atom_id res chain seq x y z
N MET A 1 -19.49 -4.63 -9.06
CA MET A 1 -18.69 -3.43 -8.76
C MET A 1 -19.56 -2.20 -8.94
N THR A 2 -20.07 -1.66 -7.84
CA THR A 2 -20.90 -0.46 -7.79
C THR A 2 -20.03 0.79 -7.62
N ASN A 3 -20.59 1.98 -7.88
CA ASN A 3 -19.89 3.25 -7.63
C ASN A 3 -19.42 3.39 -6.18
N GLU A 4 -20.21 2.88 -5.22
CA GLU A 4 -19.84 2.91 -3.81
C GLU A 4 -18.67 1.95 -3.50
N GLU A 5 -18.67 0.75 -4.10
CA GLU A 5 -17.54 -0.19 -3.97
C GLU A 5 -16.24 0.39 -4.56
N VAL A 6 -16.34 1.11 -5.69
CA VAL A 6 -15.20 1.79 -6.30
C VAL A 6 -14.68 2.90 -5.38
N LYS A 7 -15.59 3.79 -4.92
CA LYS A 7 -15.25 4.91 -4.03
C LYS A 7 -14.59 4.42 -2.74
N GLN A 8 -15.15 3.38 -2.13
CA GLN A 8 -14.59 2.77 -0.92
C GLN A 8 -13.20 2.17 -1.19
N GLY A 9 -13.01 1.50 -2.33
CA GLY A 9 -11.71 0.98 -2.72
C GLY A 9 -10.64 2.05 -2.83
N PHE A 10 -10.93 3.16 -3.51
CA PHE A 10 -10.01 4.30 -3.60
C PHE A 10 -9.72 4.93 -2.24
N ALA A 11 -10.74 5.07 -1.38
CA ALA A 11 -10.55 5.61 -0.03
C ALA A 11 -9.63 4.71 0.81
N GLU A 12 -9.83 3.39 0.80
CA GLU A 12 -8.98 2.47 1.58
C GLU A 12 -7.55 2.39 1.04
N VAL A 13 -7.37 2.41 -0.28
CA VAL A 13 -6.05 2.32 -0.92
C VAL A 13 -5.27 3.62 -0.78
N TYR A 14 -5.82 4.75 -1.21
CA TYR A 14 -5.05 6.01 -1.23
C TYR A 14 -5.08 6.72 0.12
N ASN A 15 -6.25 6.87 0.73
CA ASN A 15 -6.34 7.60 2.00
C ASN A 15 -5.92 6.71 3.18
N GLY A 16 -6.27 5.43 3.16
CA GLY A 16 -6.03 4.52 4.28
C GLY A 16 -4.65 3.84 4.28
N PHE A 17 -4.20 3.35 3.13
CA PHE A 17 -2.93 2.64 2.98
C PHE A 17 -1.79 3.59 2.58
N TRP A 18 -1.91 4.29 1.45
CA TRP A 18 -0.82 5.12 0.93
C TRP A 18 -0.46 6.26 1.88
N CYS A 19 -1.43 7.08 2.31
CA CYS A 19 -1.16 8.19 3.23
C CYS A 19 -0.56 7.76 4.56
N ARG A 20 -0.77 6.51 5.00
CA ARG A 20 -0.18 5.98 6.23
C ARG A 20 1.33 5.78 6.12
N TYR A 21 1.85 5.42 4.94
CA TYR A 21 3.23 5.01 4.76
C TYR A 21 4.07 5.95 3.87
N LYS A 22 3.44 6.80 3.04
CA LYS A 22 4.14 7.63 2.05
C LYS A 22 5.23 8.55 2.63
N ASP A 23 4.98 9.11 3.81
CA ASP A 23 5.90 10.06 4.45
C ASP A 23 6.85 9.36 5.44
N ARG A 24 6.39 8.24 6.03
CA ARG A 24 7.15 7.42 6.98
C ARG A 24 7.25 5.98 6.50
N VAL A 25 8.11 5.76 5.51
CA VAL A 25 8.41 4.43 4.99
C VAL A 25 9.09 3.58 6.09
N PRO A 26 8.55 2.41 6.45
CA PRO A 26 9.18 1.52 7.44
C PRO A 26 10.51 0.95 6.94
N GLY A 27 11.39 0.54 7.86
CA GLY A 27 12.64 -0.15 7.53
C GLY A 27 12.39 -1.61 7.12
N LYS A 28 13.23 -2.19 6.26
CA LYS A 28 12.98 -3.50 5.63
C LYS A 28 12.73 -4.65 6.60
N HIS A 29 13.45 -4.64 7.72
CA HIS A 29 13.41 -5.69 8.74
C HIS A 29 12.55 -5.31 9.95
N SER A 30 11.73 -4.27 9.82
CA SER A 30 10.83 -3.84 10.89
C SER A 30 9.51 -4.62 10.86
N PRO A 31 8.90 -4.92 12.03
CA PRO A 31 7.55 -5.48 12.09
C PRO A 31 6.52 -4.63 11.32
N GLU A 32 6.71 -3.31 11.29
CA GLU A 32 5.87 -2.38 10.54
C GLU A 32 5.91 -2.63 9.03
N TRP A 33 7.04 -3.08 8.49
CA TRP A 33 7.17 -3.46 7.08
C TRP A 33 6.35 -4.72 6.75
N GLU A 34 6.43 -5.72 7.62
CA GLU A 34 5.62 -6.95 7.49
C GLU A 34 4.13 -6.64 7.58
N HIS A 35 3.72 -5.78 8.51
CA HIS A 35 2.34 -5.32 8.64
C HIS A 35 1.87 -4.52 7.42
N MET A 36 2.74 -3.68 6.84
CA MET A 36 2.46 -2.97 5.59
C MET A 36 2.20 -3.96 4.45
N TYR A 37 3.05 -4.97 4.27
CA TYR A 37 2.88 -6.00 3.23
C TYR A 37 1.63 -6.86 3.43
N ALA A 38 1.31 -7.23 4.67
CA ALA A 38 0.09 -7.96 4.98
C ALA A 38 -1.16 -7.13 4.59
N ARG A 39 -1.18 -5.84 4.92
CA ARG A 39 -2.28 -4.93 4.54
C ARG A 39 -2.38 -4.74 3.04
N TYR A 40 -1.26 -4.59 2.33
CA TYR A 40 -1.21 -4.56 0.87
C TYR A 40 -1.84 -5.82 0.26
N THR A 41 -1.47 -6.99 0.77
CA THR A 41 -1.95 -8.28 0.25
C THR A 41 -3.46 -8.43 0.46
N ALA A 42 -3.95 -8.03 1.64
CA ALA A 42 -5.38 -8.01 1.94
C ALA A 42 -6.15 -7.05 1.02
N LEU A 43 -5.65 -5.83 0.81
CA LEU A 43 -6.27 -4.84 -0.08
C LEU A 43 -6.27 -5.29 -1.55
N LYS A 44 -5.18 -5.93 -2.01
CA LYS A 44 -5.10 -6.47 -3.37
C LYS A 44 -6.10 -7.59 -3.62
N LYS A 45 -6.37 -8.44 -2.61
CA LYS A 45 -7.42 -9.46 -2.66
C LYS A 45 -8.82 -8.85 -2.61
N LYS A 46 -9.02 -7.83 -1.76
CA LYS A 46 -10.32 -7.14 -1.58
C LYS A 46 -10.72 -6.29 -2.79
N TYR A 47 -9.74 -5.65 -3.44
CA TYR A 47 -9.95 -4.75 -4.57
C TYR A 47 -9.06 -5.14 -5.76
N PRO A 48 -9.33 -6.27 -6.45
CA PRO A 48 -8.50 -6.72 -7.58
C PRO A 48 -8.35 -5.67 -8.69
N PHE A 49 -9.38 -4.85 -8.91
CA PHE A 49 -9.36 -3.77 -9.90
C PHE A 49 -8.35 -2.65 -9.58
N LEU A 50 -7.95 -2.50 -8.31
CA LEU A 50 -6.88 -1.58 -7.88
C LEU A 50 -5.53 -2.28 -7.75
N GLY A 51 -5.42 -3.56 -8.14
CA GLY A 51 -4.23 -4.36 -7.91
C GLY A 51 -2.97 -3.80 -8.57
N LYS A 52 -3.10 -3.19 -9.76
CA LYS A 52 -1.99 -2.51 -10.44
C LYS A 52 -1.53 -1.28 -9.65
N ALA A 53 -2.45 -0.39 -9.30
CA ALA A 53 -2.17 0.80 -8.51
C ALA A 53 -1.53 0.46 -7.15
N LEU A 54 -2.07 -0.52 -6.43
CA LEU A 54 -1.48 -1.00 -5.17
C LEU A 54 -0.05 -1.53 -5.34
N SER A 55 0.22 -2.25 -6.44
CA SER A 55 1.56 -2.78 -6.70
C SER A 55 2.56 -1.66 -7.00
N GLU A 56 2.14 -0.62 -7.74
CA GLU A 56 2.96 0.57 -8.02
C GLU A 56 3.27 1.36 -6.73
N LEU A 57 2.27 1.57 -5.87
CA LEU A 57 2.47 2.25 -4.59
C LEU A 57 3.45 1.49 -3.68
N VAL A 58 3.35 0.16 -3.59
CA VAL A 58 4.27 -0.65 -2.79
C VAL A 58 5.67 -0.67 -3.39
N ALA A 59 5.80 -0.74 -4.72
CA ALA A 59 7.10 -0.66 -5.39
C ALA A 59 7.79 0.68 -5.09
N GLU A 60 7.03 1.78 -5.06
CA GLU A 60 7.55 3.08 -4.65
C GLU A 60 8.04 3.10 -3.19
N LEU A 61 7.28 2.51 -2.26
CA LEU A 61 7.72 2.37 -0.86
C LEU A 61 8.99 1.53 -0.74
N ASP A 62 9.10 0.42 -1.46
CA ASP A 62 10.30 -0.43 -1.50
C ASP A 62 11.51 0.31 -2.06
N GLN A 63 11.34 1.07 -3.14
CA GLN A 63 12.41 1.91 -3.67
C GLN A 63 12.87 2.96 -2.65
N ARG A 64 11.93 3.69 -2.03
CA ARG A 64 12.24 4.72 -1.02
C ARG A 64 12.92 4.13 0.21
N MET A 65 12.49 2.95 0.65
CA MET A 65 13.11 2.22 1.75
C MET A 65 14.57 1.88 1.40
N ARG A 66 14.81 1.26 0.25
CA ARG A 66 16.16 0.88 -0.20
C ARG A 66 17.09 2.08 -0.36
N SER A 67 16.57 3.23 -0.77
CA SER A 67 17.34 4.48 -0.85
C SER A 67 17.75 5.03 0.51
N ARG A 68 17.06 4.69 1.60
CA ARG A 68 17.41 5.09 2.98
C ARG A 68 18.42 4.15 3.64
N GLU A 69 18.51 2.90 3.17
CA GLU A 69 19.45 1.88 3.68
C GLU A 69 20.83 1.92 3.00
N LYS A 70 21.00 2.74 1.96
CA LYS A 70 22.28 3.00 1.28
C LYS A 70 23.01 4.17 1.92
#